data_AF-A0A942N2E9-F1
#
_entry.id   AF-A0A942N2E9-F1
#
_cell.length_a   1.000
_cell.length_b   1.000
_cell.length_c   1.000
_cell.angle_alpha   90.00
_cell.angle_beta   90.00
_cell.angle_gamma   90.00
#
_symmetry.space_group_name_H-M   'P 1'
#
loop_
_entity.id
_entity.type
_entity.pdbx_description
1 polymer ?
#
loop_
_entity_poly.entity_id
_entity_poly.type
_entity_poly.pdbx_seq_one_letter_code
_entity_poly.pdbx_strand_id
1 'polypeptide(L)'
;MPNFSYNELIGHNTDGPGFIDSLKDNLNPHGIKAVILGAGGSARTIAAQLYHEGASEILNRILEKAQQLSSFLPKQATTFSLQDDYKNASPVPIL
;
A
#
# COMPACT_ATOMS: atom_id res chain seq x y z
N MET A 1 7.31 23.86 -16.62
CA MET A 1 7.26 24.59 -15.34
C MET A 1 5.79 24.90 -15.06
N PRO A 2 5.20 24.43 -13.95
CA PRO A 2 3.80 24.76 -13.64
C PRO A 2 3.69 26.25 -13.27
N ASN A 3 2.63 26.91 -13.73
CA ASN A 3 2.29 28.29 -13.36
C ASN A 3 1.53 28.27 -12.03
N PHE A 4 2.18 28.61 -10.93
CA PHE A 4 1.52 28.78 -9.63
C PHE A 4 1.05 30.23 -9.49
N SER A 5 -0.25 30.43 -9.33
CA SER A 5 -0.82 31.74 -8.94
C SER A 5 -0.56 31.93 -7.44
N TYR A 6 -0.10 33.11 -7.01
CA TYR A 6 0.35 33.44 -5.63
C TYR A 6 -0.67 33.25 -4.49
N ASN A 7 -1.82 32.62 -4.74
CA ASN A 7 -2.95 32.51 -3.81
C ASN A 7 -3.46 31.07 -3.60
N GLU A 8 -2.70 30.05 -4.03
CA GLU A 8 -3.07 28.63 -3.85
C GLU A 8 -2.08 27.94 -2.90
N LEU A 9 -2.60 27.32 -1.83
CA LEU A 9 -1.84 26.45 -0.95
C LEU A 9 -2.00 25.00 -1.40
N ILE A 10 -0.89 24.36 -1.80
CA ILE A 10 -0.88 22.97 -2.26
C ILE A 10 -0.16 22.11 -1.22
N GLY A 11 -0.88 21.15 -0.64
CA GLY A 11 -0.32 20.17 0.29
C GLY A 11 0.14 18.90 -0.44
N HIS A 12 1.35 18.45 -0.12
CA HIS A 12 1.90 17.20 -0.64
C HIS A 12 2.14 16.22 0.51
N ASN A 13 1.88 14.93 0.28
CA ASN A 13 2.25 13.86 1.20
C ASN A 13 3.47 13.12 0.65
N THR A 14 4.61 13.29 1.30
CA THR A 14 5.91 12.77 0.86
C THR A 14 6.22 11.36 1.38
N ASP A 15 5.43 10.84 2.32
CA ASP A 15 5.69 9.54 2.95
C ASP A 15 5.69 8.40 1.92
N GLY A 16 4.77 8.44 0.96
CA GLY A 16 4.64 7.40 -0.06
C GLY A 16 5.85 7.32 -1.01
N PRO A 17 6.16 8.39 -1.76
CA PRO A 17 7.35 8.43 -2.61
C PRO A 17 8.63 8.11 -1.83
N GLY A 18 8.83 8.73 -0.66
CA GLY A 18 10.02 8.50 0.16
C GLY A 18 10.15 7.05 0.63
N PHE A 19 9.02 6.39 0.94
CA PHE A 19 9.03 4.96 1.26
C PHE A 19 9.47 4.11 0.07
N ILE A 20 8.90 4.33 -1.13
CA ILE A 20 9.27 3.58 -2.33
C ILE A 20 10.74 3.79 -2.71
N ASP A 21 11.22 5.03 -2.64
CA ASP A 21 12.61 5.34 -2.93
C ASP A 21 13.54 4.54 -1.99
N SER A 22 13.25 4.54 -0.69
CA SER A 22 14.02 3.74 0.29
C SER A 22 13.89 2.23 0.09
N LEU A 23 12.73 1.76 -0.40
CA LEU A 23 12.47 0.35 -0.63
C LEU A 23 13.24 -0.17 -1.85
N LYS A 24 13.29 0.60 -2.93
CA LYS A 24 13.93 0.23 -4.21
C LYS A 24 15.42 -0.02 -4.08
N ASP A 25 16.08 0.56 -3.08
CA ASP A 25 17.48 0.27 -2.75
C ASP A 25 17.72 -1.19 -2.36
N ASN A 26 16.68 -1.88 -1.85
CA ASN A 26 16.80 -3.22 -1.28
C ASN A 26 15.84 -4.25 -1.91
N LEU A 27 14.73 -3.81 -2.49
CA LEU A 27 13.67 -4.68 -3.00
C LEU A 27 12.94 -4.03 -4.18
N ASN A 28 12.71 -4.81 -5.25
CA ASN A 28 11.79 -4.40 -6.31
C ASN A 28 10.33 -4.63 -5.85
N PRO A 29 9.49 -3.59 -5.75
CA PRO A 29 8.08 -3.71 -5.36
C PRO A 29 7.19 -4.43 -6.39
N HIS A 30 7.64 -4.59 -7.63
CA HIS A 30 6.82 -5.24 -8.66
C HIS A 30 6.59 -6.73 -8.36
N GLY A 31 5.33 -7.15 -8.33
CA GLY A 31 4.90 -8.53 -8.15
C GLY A 31 4.99 -9.05 -6.70
N ILE A 32 5.31 -8.19 -5.73
CA ILE A 32 5.41 -8.63 -4.32
C ILE A 32 4.03 -8.67 -3.66
N LYS A 33 3.90 -9.53 -2.66
CA LYS A 33 2.83 -9.45 -1.66
C LYS A 33 3.35 -8.68 -0.45
N ALA A 34 2.63 -7.63 -0.06
CA ALA A 34 3.02 -6.77 1.06
C ALA A 34 2.00 -6.82 2.19
N VAL A 35 2.46 -6.92 3.43
CA VAL A 35 1.61 -6.75 4.62
C VAL A 35 1.88 -5.37 5.21
N ILE A 36 0.84 -4.54 5.30
CA ILE A 36 0.90 -3.22 5.92
C ILE A 36 0.24 -3.29 7.29
N LEU A 37 0.99 -2.96 8.34
CA LEU A 37 0.48 -2.90 9.70
C LEU A 37 -0.06 -1.49 10.00
N GLY A 38 -1.32 -1.24 9.62
CA GLY A 38 -1.97 0.04 9.85
C GLY A 38 -2.94 0.43 8.73
N ALA A 39 -3.72 1.50 8.95
CA ALA A 39 -4.60 2.08 7.93
C ALA A 39 -4.75 3.62 8.08
N GLY A 40 -3.77 4.24 8.75
CA GLY A 40 -3.67 5.70 8.88
C GLY A 40 -3.22 6.37 7.57
N GLY A 41 -3.00 7.69 7.62
CA GLY A 41 -2.62 8.50 6.45
C GLY A 41 -1.43 7.94 5.67
N SER A 42 -0.31 7.72 6.34
CA SER A 42 0.91 7.18 5.73
C SER A 42 0.71 5.78 5.15
N ALA A 43 0.00 4.90 5.87
CA ALA A 43 -0.29 3.53 5.39
C ALA A 43 -1.09 3.54 4.07
N ARG A 44 -2.04 4.47 3.92
CA ARG A 44 -2.81 4.63 2.68
C ARG A 44 -1.93 5.10 1.53
N THR A 45 -1.06 6.08 1.76
CA THR A 45 -0.15 6.59 0.73
C THR A 45 0.88 5.53 0.33
N ILE A 46 1.43 4.78 1.29
CA ILE A 46 2.35 3.67 1.00
C ILE A 46 1.64 2.57 0.20
N ALA A 47 0.41 2.19 0.57
CA ALA A 47 -0.36 1.19 -0.17
C ALA A 47 -0.63 1.64 -1.61
N ALA A 48 -1.02 2.90 -1.82
CA ALA A 48 -1.25 3.46 -3.15
C ALA A 48 0.02 3.42 -4.00
N GLN A 49 1.17 3.74 -3.41
CA GLN A 49 2.43 3.71 -4.13
C GLN A 49 2.90 2.28 -4.43
N LEU A 50 2.80 1.35 -3.48
CA LEU A 50 3.09 -0.07 -3.74
C LEU A 50 2.22 -0.64 -4.86
N TYR A 51 0.93 -0.29 -4.89
CA TYR A 51 0.04 -0.66 -5.97
C TYR A 51 0.49 -0.08 -7.32
N HIS A 52 0.86 1.21 -7.38
CA HIS A 52 1.37 1.83 -8.61
C HIS A 52 2.69 1.25 -9.09
N GLU A 53 3.54 0.81 -8.17
CA GLU A 53 4.79 0.12 -8.47
C GLU A 53 4.61 -1.36 -8.84
N GLY A 54 3.37 -1.85 -8.87
CA GLY A 54 3.02 -3.17 -9.37
C GLY A 54 3.02 -4.28 -8.32
N ALA A 55 2.90 -3.97 -7.04
CA ALA A 55 2.68 -4.99 -6.01
C ALA A 55 1.43 -5.82 -6.34
N SER A 56 1.52 -7.14 -6.20
CA SER A 56 0.42 -8.05 -6.58
C SER A 56 -0.69 -8.05 -5.54
N GLU A 57 -0.36 -7.93 -4.26
CA GLU A 57 -1.32 -7.97 -3.15
C GLU A 57 -0.89 -7.07 -2.00
N ILE A 58 -1.87 -6.41 -1.37
CA ILE A 58 -1.67 -5.58 -0.18
C ILE A 58 -2.58 -6.09 0.93
N LEU A 59 -1.97 -6.52 2.03
CA LEU A 59 -2.63 -7.14 3.16
C LEU A 59 -2.65 -6.20 4.36
N ASN A 60 -3.69 -6.28 5.19
CA ASN A 60 -3.72 -5.64 6.51
C ASN A 60 -4.06 -6.66 7.60
N ARG A 61 -3.66 -6.39 8.86
CA ARG A 61 -3.93 -7.31 9.96
C ARG A 61 -5.40 -7.42 10.34
N ILE A 62 -6.15 -6.33 10.19
CA ILE A 62 -7.54 -6.20 10.64
C ILE A 62 -8.43 -6.03 9.41
N LEU A 63 -9.48 -6.85 9.30
CA LEU A 63 -10.37 -6.88 8.14
C LEU A 63 -10.99 -5.51 7.84
N GLU A 64 -11.54 -4.85 8.85
CA GLU A 64 -12.17 -3.53 8.68
C GLU A 64 -11.14 -2.50 8.15
N LYS A 65 -9.88 -2.62 8.58
CA LYS A 65 -8.81 -1.75 8.10
C LYS A 65 -8.33 -2.09 6.69
N ALA A 66 -8.39 -3.36 6.29
CA ALA A 66 -8.15 -3.76 4.89
C ALA A 66 -9.25 -3.17 3.99
N GLN A 67 -10.51 -3.33 4.38
CA GLN A 67 -11.66 -2.76 3.63
C GLN A 67 -11.57 -1.24 3.53
N GLN A 68 -11.22 -0.56 4.62
CA GLN A 68 -10.95 0.88 4.59
C GLN A 68 -9.83 1.21 3.62
N LEU A 69 -8.71 0.46 3.65
CA LEU A 69 -7.59 0.70 2.73
C LEU A 69 -8.02 0.51 1.27
N SER A 70 -8.77 -0.55 0.97
CA SER A 70 -9.33 -0.82 -0.37
C SER A 70 -10.17 0.32 -0.90
N SER A 71 -10.98 0.98 -0.06
CA SER A 71 -11.83 2.08 -0.52
C SER A 71 -11.05 3.34 -0.93
N PHE A 72 -9.80 3.48 -0.51
CA PHE A 72 -8.91 4.57 -0.94
C PHE A 72 -8.05 4.21 -2.16
N LEU A 73 -8.00 2.94 -2.55
CA LEU A 73 -7.22 2.49 -3.68
C LEU A 73 -8.10 2.46 -4.95
N PRO A 74 -7.48 2.47 -6.15
CA PRO A 74 -8.23 2.28 -7.40
C PRO A 74 -9.07 1.00 -7.36
N LYS A 75 -10.22 0.97 -8.07
CA LYS A 75 -11.15 -0.19 -8.09
C LYS A 75 -10.51 -1.54 -8.47
N GLN A 76 -9.34 -1.52 -9.09
CA GLN A 76 -8.58 -2.70 -9.50
C GLN A 76 -7.65 -3.23 -8.40
N ALA A 77 -7.41 -2.43 -7.35
CA ALA A 77 -6.64 -2.84 -6.19
C ALA A 77 -7.50 -3.67 -5.25
N THR A 78 -7.06 -4.90 -4.99
CA THR A 78 -7.70 -5.77 -4.00
C THR A 78 -6.82 -5.82 -2.77
N THR A 79 -7.42 -5.66 -1.59
CA THR A 79 -6.73 -5.82 -0.31
C THR A 79 -7.36 -6.96 0.46
N PHE A 80 -6.56 -7.69 1.23
CA PHE A 80 -7.07 -8.77 2.07
C PHE A 80 -6.67 -8.56 3.53
N SER A 81 -7.38 -9.22 4.44
CA SER A 81 -6.91 -9.33 5.81
C SER A 81 -5.91 -10.49 5.94
N LEU A 82 -5.06 -10.44 6.96
CA LEU A 82 -4.25 -11.62 7.34
C LEU A 82 -5.14 -12.83 7.67
N GLN A 83 -6.36 -12.63 8.19
CA GLN A 83 -7.29 -13.74 8.45
C GLN A 83 -7.78 -14.40 7.14
N ASP A 84 -7.91 -13.64 6.06
CA ASP A 84 -8.36 -14.16 4.77
C ASP A 84 -7.22 -14.86 4.02
N ASP A 85 -6.00 -14.32 4.12
CA ASP A 85 -4.82 -14.96 3.54
C ASP A 85 -4.54 -16.32 4.18
N TYR A 86 -4.63 -16.43 5.52
CA TYR A 86 -4.49 -17.72 6.23
C TYR A 86 -5.53 -18.78 5.81
N LYS A 87 -6.73 -18.38 5.39
CA LYS A 87 -7.75 -19.32 4.91
C LYS A 87 -7.43 -19.87 3.51
N ASN A 88 -6.68 -19.12 2.72
CA ASN A 88 -6.34 -19.45 1.33
C ASN A 88 -4.90 -19.98 1.19
N ALA A 89 -4.05 -19.81 2.20
CA ALA A 89 -2.70 -20.32 2.21
C ALA A 89 -2.69 -21.86 2.40
N SER A 90 -1.93 -22.55 1.55
CA SER A 90 -1.51 -23.92 1.87
C SER A 90 -0.66 -23.87 3.14
N PRO A 91 -0.78 -24.84 4.08
CA PRO A 91 0.03 -24.86 5.28
C PRO A 91 1.51 -24.74 4.91
N VAL A 92 2.19 -23.70 5.41
CA VAL A 92 3.65 -23.61 5.30
C VAL A 92 4.20 -24.75 6.16
N PRO A 93 4.96 -25.71 5.60
CA PRO A 93 5.53 -26.79 6.39
C PRO A 93 6.39 -26.19 7.50
N ILE A 94 6.08 -26.50 8.74
CA ILE A 94 6.99 -26.26 9.86
C ILE A 94 8.07 -27.34 9.72
N LEU A 95 9.32 -26.90 9.49
CA LEU A 95 10.50 -27.78 9.48
C LEU A 95 10.65 -28.51 10.81
#